data_AF-A0A1J3HJZ1-F1
#
_entry.id   AF-A0A1J3HJZ1-F1
#
_cell.length_a   1.000
_cell.length_b   1.000
_cell.length_c   1.000
_cell.angle_alpha   90.00
_cell.angle_beta   90.00
_cell.angle_gamma   90.00
#
_symmetry.space_group_name_H-M   'P 1'
#
loop_
_entity.id
_entity.type
_entity.pdbx_description
1 polymer ?
#
loop_
_entity_poly.entity_id
_entity_poly.type
_entity_poly.pdbx_seq_one_letter_code
_entity_poly.pdbx_strand_id
1 'polypeptide(L)' 'VVEKVVNLCSFETLKNLGHNKEEKAIKERAGLFNSAFFRKGKVGDWQNYLTPEMATRIDGLMEEKFKGTGLLLEHAK' A
#
# COMPACT_ATOMS: atom_id res chain seq x y z
N VAL A 1 -19.70 13.86 -9.85
CA VAL A 1 -18.64 13.21 -10.68
C VAL A 1 -17.49 12.71 -9.82
N VAL A 2 -16.93 13.54 -8.92
CA VAL A 2 -15.82 13.17 -8.02
C VAL A 2 -16.06 11.86 -7.27
N GLU A 3 -17.18 11.71 -6.56
CA GLU A 3 -17.48 10.49 -5.79
C GLU A 3 -17.54 9.22 -6.66
N LYS A 4 -18.03 9.34 -7.90
CA LYS A 4 -18.07 8.22 -8.84
C LYS A 4 -16.67 7.78 -9.24
N VAL A 5 -15.75 8.74 -9.44
CA VAL A 5 -14.34 8.46 -9.73
C VAL A 5 -13.65 7.84 -8.52
N VAL A 6 -13.86 8.41 -7.33
CA VAL A 6 -13.31 7.88 -6.06
C VAL A 6 -13.78 6.44 -5.84
N ASN A 7 -15.07 6.16 -6.04
CA ASN A 7 -15.62 4.81 -5.89
C ASN A 7 -15.04 3.86 -6.93
N LEU A 8 -15.02 4.26 -8.22
CA LEU A 8 -14.45 3.46 -9.31
C LEU A 8 -12.99 3.08 -9.03
N CYS A 9 -12.21 4.01 -8.49
CA CYS A 9 -10.80 3.81 -8.17
C CYS A 9 -10.54 3.33 -6.73
N SER A 10 -11.58 3.02 -5.96
CA SER A 10 -11.43 2.57 -4.59
C SER A 10 -10.70 1.23 -4.55
N PHE A 11 -9.94 0.98 -3.47
CA PHE A 11 -9.26 -0.29 -3.30
C PHE A 11 -10.22 -1.48 -3.38
N GLU A 12 -11.40 -1.36 -2.76
CA GLU A 12 -12.40 -2.42 -2.76
C GLU A 12 -12.98 -2.66 -4.15
N THR A 13 -13.34 -1.62 -4.90
CA THR A 13 -13.84 -1.79 -6.27
C THR A 13 -12.79 -2.44 -7.15
N LEU A 14 -11.56 -1.92 -7.16
CA LEU A 14 -10.49 -2.43 -8.03
C LEU A 14 -10.08 -3.86 -7.66
N LYS A 15 -9.92 -4.18 -6.38
CA LYS A 15 -9.59 -5.53 -5.91
C LYS A 15 -10.65 -6.56 -6.32
N ASN A 16 -11.91 -6.15 -6.38
CA ASN A 16 -13.02 -7.05 -6.65
C ASN A 16 -13.40 -7.21 -8.13
N LEU A 17 -12.73 -6.50 -9.05
CA LEU A 17 -12.90 -6.72 -10.49
C LEU A 17 -12.46 -8.13 -10.89
N GLY A 18 -13.20 -8.77 -11.80
CA GLY A 18 -12.95 -10.17 -12.22
C GLY A 18 -11.49 -10.41 -12.62
N HIS A 19 -10.95 -9.54 -13.48
CA HIS A 19 -9.55 -9.62 -13.93
C HIS A 19 -8.50 -9.50 -12.81
N ASN A 20 -8.85 -8.91 -11.66
CA ASN A 20 -7.96 -8.75 -10.51
C ASN A 20 -8.11 -9.87 -9.48
N LYS A 21 -9.10 -10.75 -9.63
CA LYS A 21 -9.28 -11.98 -8.84
C LYS A 21 -8.79 -13.22 -9.57
N GLU A 22 -8.76 -13.19 -10.90
CA GLU A 22 -8.30 -14.29 -11.72
C GLU A 22 -6.81 -14.60 -11.47
N GLU A 23 -6.49 -15.89 -11.37
CA GLU A 23 -5.12 -16.40 -11.47
C GLU A 23 -4.67 -16.46 -12.93
N LYS A 24 -4.93 -15.38 -13.67
CA LYS A 24 -4.42 -15.22 -15.02
C LYS A 24 -3.10 -14.49 -14.95
N ALA A 25 -2.03 -15.22 -15.30
CA ALA A 25 -0.70 -14.63 -15.33
C ALA A 25 -0.68 -13.43 -16.28
N ILE A 26 -0.07 -12.34 -15.85
CA ILE A 26 0.14 -11.15 -16.66
C ILE A 26 1.08 -11.56 -17.78
N LYS A 27 0.65 -11.36 -19.03
CA LYS A 27 1.38 -11.80 -20.23
C LYS A 27 2.83 -11.30 -20.26
N GLU A 28 3.07 -10.12 -19.69
CA GLU A 28 4.36 -9.43 -19.67
C GLU A 28 5.24 -9.81 -18.46
N ARG A 29 4.69 -10.50 -17.44
CA ARG A 29 5.41 -10.93 -16.24
C ARG A 29 4.97 -12.34 -15.85
N ALA A 30 5.64 -13.33 -16.42
CA ALA A 30 5.39 -14.74 -16.12
C ALA A 30 5.37 -14.99 -14.61
N GLY A 31 4.30 -15.62 -14.13
CA GLY A 31 4.11 -15.96 -12.71
C GLY A 31 3.53 -14.85 -11.83
N LEU A 32 3.24 -13.66 -12.36
CA LEU A 32 2.57 -12.60 -11.61
C LEU A 32 1.09 -12.53 -11.99
N PHE A 33 0.21 -12.62 -10.99
CA PHE A 33 -1.23 -12.49 -11.16
C PHE A 33 -1.68 -11.09 -10.75
N ASN A 34 -2.73 -10.55 -11.38
CA ASN A 34 -3.25 -9.22 -11.02
C ASN A 34 -3.67 -9.13 -9.55
N SER A 35 -4.11 -10.25 -8.97
CA SER A 35 -4.45 -10.36 -7.54
C SER A 35 -3.29 -9.99 -6.62
N ALA A 36 -2.03 -10.16 -7.06
CA ALA A 36 -0.85 -9.80 -6.29
C ALA A 36 -0.75 -8.29 -6.00
N PHE A 37 -1.32 -7.44 -6.85
CA PHE A 37 -1.31 -5.99 -6.65
C PHE A 37 -2.31 -5.51 -5.58
N PHE A 38 -3.33 -6.31 -5.25
CA PHE A 38 -4.43 -5.93 -4.35
C PHE A 38 -4.46 -6.75 -3.06
N ARG A 39 -3.42 -6.59 -2.22
CA ARG A 39 -3.25 -7.36 -0.97
C ARG A 39 -4.26 -7.01 0.15
N LYS A 40 -3.92 -6.06 1.03
CA LYS A 40 -4.77 -5.66 2.18
C LYS A 40 -5.35 -4.25 2.08
N GLY A 41 -4.62 -3.29 1.48
CA GLY A 41 -5.11 -1.90 1.33
C GLY A 41 -5.33 -1.16 2.65
N LYS A 42 -4.57 -1.49 3.71
CA LYS A 42 -4.74 -0.94 5.06
C LYS A 42 -3.47 -0.23 5.54
N VAL A 43 -3.66 0.93 6.16
CA VAL A 43 -2.62 1.62 6.94
C VAL A 43 -2.31 0.81 8.21
N GLY A 44 -1.05 0.77 8.64
CA GLY A 44 -0.64 0.11 9.88
C GLY A 44 -0.32 -1.39 9.77
N ASP A 45 -0.56 -2.02 8.61
CA ASP A 45 -0.35 -3.48 8.46
C ASP A 45 1.12 -3.92 8.67
N TRP A 46 2.08 -2.99 8.67
CA TRP A 46 3.49 -3.25 9.01
C TRP A 46 3.66 -3.82 10.42
N GLN A 47 2.76 -3.50 11.35
CA GLN A 47 2.79 -3.98 12.74
C GLN A 47 2.67 -5.51 12.84
N ASN A 48 2.11 -6.16 11.82
CA ASN A 48 2.01 -7.63 11.77
C ASN A 48 3.33 -8.32 11.40
N TYR A 49 4.35 -7.56 10.98
CA TYR A 49 5.59 -8.10 10.41
C TYR A 49 6.86 -7.54 11.06
N LEU A 50 6.83 -6.31 11.57
CA LEU A 50 7.99 -5.66 12.18
C LEU A 50 7.94 -5.76 13.71
N THR A 51 9.09 -6.02 14.32
CA THR A 51 9.23 -5.86 15.77
C THR A 51 9.27 -4.37 16.14
N PRO A 52 8.98 -3.99 17.40
CA PRO A 52 9.07 -2.59 17.84
C PRO A 52 10.44 -1.95 17.59
N GLU A 53 11.52 -2.72 17.71
CA GLU A 53 12.88 -2.25 17.46
C GLU A 53 13.11 -1.92 15.97
N MET A 54 12.57 -2.76 15.07
CA MET A 54 12.66 -2.52 13.62
C MET A 54 11.88 -1.27 13.21
N ALA A 55 10.70 -1.06 13.79
CA ALA A 55 9.87 0.12 13.55
C ALA A 55 10.58 1.39 14.03
N THR A 56 11.05 1.39 15.29
CA THR A 56 11.79 2.51 15.89
C THR A 56 13.02 2.89 15.05
N ARG A 57 13.74 1.89 14.54
CA ARG A 57 14.89 2.12 13.67
C ARG A 57 14.50 2.83 12.37
N ILE A 58 13.41 2.43 11.72
CA ILE A 58 12.94 3.04 10.48
C ILE A 58 12.42 4.46 10.73
N ASP A 59 11.70 4.67 11.84
CA ASP A 59 11.19 6.00 12.22
C ASP A 59 12.34 6.99 12.43
N GLY A 60 13.40 6.58 13.14
CA GLY A 60 14.59 7.43 13.32
C GLY A 60 15.31 7.76 12.00
N LEU A 61 15.40 6.80 11.06
CA LEU A 61 15.96 7.06 9.73
C LEU A 61 15.10 8.03 8.92
N MET A 62 13.77 7.92 9.00
CA MET A 62 12.85 8.84 8.33
C MET A 62 13.04 10.26 8.88
N GLU A 63 13.07 10.41 10.21
CA GLU A 63 13.28 11.70 10.87
C GLU A 63 14.61 12.34 10.43
N GLU A 64 15.71 11.59 10.49
CA GLU A 64 17.04 12.09 10.12
C GLU A 64 17.07 12.57 8.67
N LYS A 65 16.51 11.80 7.73
CA LYS A 65 16.60 12.11 6.29
C LYS A 65 15.60 13.15 5.82
N PHE A 66 14.44 13.27 6.46
CA PHE A 66 13.37 14.16 6.02
C PHE A 66 13.20 15.42 6.89
N LYS A 67 13.92 15.55 8.01
CA LYS A 67 13.93 16.79 8.80
C LYS A 67 14.29 18.00 7.94
N GLY A 68 13.46 19.03 8.02
CA GLY A 68 13.64 20.29 7.29
C GLY A 68 13.18 20.26 5.82
N THR A 69 12.73 19.12 5.30
CA THR A 69 12.24 18.99 3.91
C THR A 69 10.74 19.28 3.75
N GLY A 70 9.99 19.30 4.85
CA GLY A 70 8.52 19.34 4.82
C GLY A 70 7.85 17.99 4.50
N LEU A 71 8.63 16.91 4.32
CA LEU A 71 8.14 15.55 4.06
C LEU A 71 7.91 14.70 5.31
N LEU A 72 8.17 15.26 6.50
CA LEU A 72 7.81 14.58 7.74
C LEU A 72 6.29 14.48 7.82
N LEU A 73 5.79 13.25 7.98
CA LEU A 73 4.37 12.97 8.04
C LEU A 73 3.81 13.46 9.38
N GLU A 74 2.80 14.34 9.37
CA GLU A 74 2.11 14.79 10.59
C GLU A 74 1.23 13.70 11.24
N HIS A 75 1.10 12.52 10.61
CA HIS A 75 0.13 11.48 10.98
C HIS A 75 0.74 10.29 11.74
N ALA A 76 1.93 10.42 12.31
CA ALA A 76 2.47 9.43 13.26
C ALA A 76 1.92 9.66 14.69
N LYS A 77 0.59 9.71 14.83
CA LYS A 77 -0.11 9.67 16.13
C LYS A 77 -1.00 8.45 16.20
#